data_AF-A0A945R402-F1
#
_entry.id   AF-A0A945R402-F1
#
_cell.length_a   1.000
_cell.length_b   1.000
_cell.length_c   1.000
_cell.angle_alpha   90.00
_cell.angle_beta   90.00
_cell.angle_gamma   90.00
#
_symmetry.space_group_name_H-M   'P 1'
#
loop_
_entity.id
_entity.type
_entity.pdbx_description
1 polymer ?
#
loop_
_entity_poly.entity_id
_entity_poly.type
_entity_poly.pdbx_seq_one_letter_code
_entity_poly.pdbx_strand_id
1 'polypeptide(L)'
;MNLETIVNLKLHPIQDSSYIQKCKDQLDSKGALVMENFLNSDTVEYLQNEACEVRPLAYFCHQNHNAYLLDPDPDYPAEHIRNLEQVSDKGCITHDQVPENSLLRTIYEWPDFRIFLKQVLGELIFPYADTLSSININYYEQGQQLGWHFDNASFAVTLMLQSPGQGGEFEYREKVRNSEKGDSAFADTEAVIKGKLKPKTLAMGDGALVLFRGRNSLHRVAPVVSDQARILVTLNFNTEPGIMLSELARMAFFGRLA
;
A
#
# COMPACT_ATOMS: atom_id res chain seq x y z
N MET A 1 18.11 -12.30 16.43
CA MET A 1 17.59 -12.81 15.15
C MET A 1 18.46 -12.25 14.04
N ASN A 2 18.88 -13.07 13.06
CA ASN A 2 19.70 -12.59 11.95
C ASN A 2 18.80 -12.08 10.82
N LEU A 3 18.81 -10.78 10.55
CA LEU A 3 17.94 -10.14 9.56
C LEU A 3 18.22 -10.60 8.12
N GLU A 4 19.43 -11.11 7.84
CA GLU A 4 19.77 -11.74 6.55
C GLU A 4 18.98 -13.02 6.29
N THR A 5 18.42 -13.65 7.33
CA THR A 5 17.53 -14.81 7.17
C THR A 5 16.11 -14.40 6.80
N ILE A 6 15.74 -13.14 7.04
CA ILE A 6 14.40 -12.59 6.76
C ILE A 6 14.39 -11.92 5.38
N VAL A 7 15.32 -10.98 5.19
CA VAL A 7 15.45 -10.12 4.01
C VAL A 7 16.69 -10.51 3.22
N ASN A 8 16.58 -10.53 1.90
CA ASN A 8 17.66 -10.84 0.98
C ASN A 8 18.64 -9.65 0.85
N LEU A 9 19.48 -9.45 1.86
CA LEU A 9 20.45 -8.33 1.88
C LEU A 9 21.61 -8.48 0.89
N LYS A 10 21.79 -9.68 0.32
CA LYS A 10 22.72 -9.88 -0.79
C LYS A 10 22.21 -9.22 -2.08
N LEU A 11 20.92 -9.33 -2.35
CA LEU A 11 20.28 -8.69 -3.50
C LEU A 11 19.91 -7.22 -3.23
N HIS A 12 19.50 -6.93 -1.99
CA HIS A 12 19.06 -5.62 -1.52
C HIS A 12 19.93 -5.15 -0.36
N PRO A 13 21.17 -4.68 -0.59
CA PRO A 13 22.04 -4.18 0.46
C PRO A 13 21.56 -2.81 0.94
N ILE A 14 20.49 -2.77 1.73
CA ILE A 14 19.79 -1.54 2.12
C ILE A 14 20.62 -0.56 2.98
N GLN A 15 21.78 -1.01 3.47
CA GLN A 15 22.75 -0.18 4.19
C GLN A 15 23.82 0.43 3.25
N ASP A 16 23.93 -0.03 2.00
CA ASP A 16 24.88 0.49 1.02
C ASP A 16 24.38 1.81 0.41
N SER A 17 25.19 2.86 0.50
CA SER A 17 24.82 4.20 0.06
C SER A 17 24.60 4.29 -1.45
N SER A 18 25.34 3.52 -2.26
CA SER A 18 25.18 3.51 -3.71
C SER A 18 23.88 2.84 -4.11
N TYR A 19 23.48 1.79 -3.39
CA TYR A 19 22.23 1.08 -3.57
C TYR A 19 21.03 1.96 -3.19
N ILE A 20 21.11 2.64 -2.05
CA ILE A 20 20.10 3.62 -1.61
C ILE A 20 19.91 4.71 -2.66
N GLN A 21 20.99 5.29 -3.20
CA GLN A 21 20.89 6.33 -4.23
C GLN A 21 20.22 5.80 -5.51
N LYS A 22 20.56 4.59 -5.96
CA LYS A 22 19.90 3.96 -7.12
C LYS A 22 18.40 3.76 -6.88
N CYS A 23 18.01 3.33 -5.68
CA CYS A 23 16.61 3.16 -5.30
C CYS A 23 15.87 4.51 -5.32
N LYS A 24 16.50 5.55 -4.76
CA LYS A 24 15.98 6.91 -4.77
C LYS A 24 15.75 7.43 -6.18
N ASP A 25 16.74 7.32 -7.06
CA ASP A 25 16.64 7.80 -8.44
C ASP A 25 15.52 7.09 -9.23
N GLN A 26 15.34 5.78 -8.98
CA GLN A 26 14.24 5.02 -9.57
C GLN A 26 12.88 5.49 -9.06
N LEU A 27 12.74 5.70 -7.75
CA LEU A 27 11.49 6.19 -7.17
C LEU A 27 11.17 7.62 -7.64
N ASP A 28 12.16 8.51 -7.69
CA ASP A 28 12.00 9.90 -8.12
C ASP A 28 11.62 10.01 -9.61
N SER A 29 12.15 9.12 -10.45
CA SER A 29 11.84 9.10 -11.88
C SER A 29 10.48 8.47 -12.20
N LYS A 30 10.14 7.34 -11.57
CA LYS A 30 8.95 6.52 -11.92
C LYS A 30 7.75 6.70 -11.00
N GLY A 31 7.94 7.28 -9.81
CA GLY A 31 6.92 7.34 -8.76
C GLY A 31 6.66 6.02 -8.03
N ALA A 32 7.35 4.95 -8.43
CA ALA A 32 7.28 3.62 -7.85
C ALA A 32 8.65 2.95 -7.87
N LEU A 33 8.97 2.19 -6.82
CA LEU A 33 10.14 1.31 -6.73
C LEU A 33 9.66 -0.08 -6.33
N VAL A 34 10.09 -1.09 -7.08
CA VAL A 34 9.83 -2.50 -6.76
C VAL A 34 11.16 -3.19 -6.50
N MET A 35 11.24 -3.86 -5.35
CA MET A 35 12.37 -4.65 -4.91
C MET A 35 11.91 -6.11 -4.88
N GLU A 36 12.02 -6.78 -6.03
CA GLU A 36 11.64 -8.19 -6.20
C GLU A 36 12.54 -9.11 -5.38
N ASN A 37 11.97 -10.14 -4.76
CA ASN A 37 12.68 -11.05 -3.86
C ASN A 37 13.35 -10.33 -2.68
N PHE A 38 12.70 -9.28 -2.16
CA PHE A 38 13.16 -8.59 -0.97
C PHE A 38 13.13 -9.49 0.25
N LEU A 39 12.04 -10.24 0.44
CA LEU A 39 11.99 -11.33 1.41
C LEU A 39 12.66 -12.59 0.85
N ASN A 40 13.34 -13.34 1.71
CA ASN A 40 13.80 -14.68 1.36
C ASN A 40 12.61 -15.64 1.18
N SER A 41 12.79 -16.70 0.38
CA SER A 41 11.73 -17.69 0.10
C SER A 41 11.11 -18.28 1.36
N ASP A 42 11.94 -18.67 2.33
CA ASP A 42 11.48 -19.33 3.56
C ASP A 42 10.67 -18.34 4.43
N THR A 43 11.03 -17.04 4.36
CA THR A 43 10.27 -15.97 5.01
C THR A 43 8.92 -15.76 4.36
N VAL A 44 8.86 -15.80 3.02
CA VAL A 44 7.61 -15.70 2.27
C VAL A 44 6.67 -16.84 2.66
N GLU A 45 7.16 -18.08 2.63
CA GLU A 45 6.37 -19.26 3.01
C GLU A 45 5.87 -19.17 4.47
N TYR A 46 6.75 -18.76 5.39
CA TYR A 46 6.37 -18.55 6.79
C TYR A 46 5.25 -17.51 6.94
N LEU A 47 5.38 -16.36 6.28
CA LEU A 47 4.41 -15.26 6.39
C LEU A 47 3.10 -15.55 5.63
N GLN A 48 3.14 -16.35 4.57
CA GLN A 48 1.93 -16.85 3.90
C GLN A 48 1.14 -17.76 4.84
N ASN A 49 1.81 -18.67 5.55
CA ASN A 49 1.17 -19.51 6.57
C ASN A 49 0.60 -18.67 7.72
N GLU A 50 1.37 -17.73 8.26
CA GLU A 50 0.91 -16.81 9.31
C GLU A 50 -0.33 -16.02 8.86
N ALA A 51 -0.31 -15.47 7.64
CA ALA A 51 -1.46 -14.76 7.07
C ALA A 51 -2.69 -15.66 6.98
N CYS A 52 -2.55 -16.89 6.50
CA CYS A 52 -3.64 -17.87 6.45
C CYS A 52 -4.21 -18.18 7.85
N GLU A 53 -3.36 -18.32 8.87
CA GLU A 53 -3.78 -18.61 10.24
C GLU A 53 -4.56 -17.46 10.87
N VAL A 54 -4.15 -16.21 10.65
CA VAL A 54 -4.85 -15.04 11.21
C VAL A 54 -6.03 -14.58 10.36
N ARG A 55 -6.13 -15.00 9.10
CA ARG A 55 -7.21 -14.65 8.15
C ARG A 55 -8.62 -14.71 8.75
N PRO A 56 -9.01 -15.69 9.60
CA PRO A 56 -10.36 -15.72 10.19
C PRO A 56 -10.71 -14.50 11.06
N LEU A 57 -9.71 -13.74 11.52
CA LEU A 57 -9.88 -12.52 12.31
C LEU A 57 -10.07 -11.26 11.45
N ALA A 58 -9.95 -11.38 10.13
CA ALA A 58 -9.94 -10.23 9.23
C ALA A 58 -11.31 -9.55 9.18
N TYR A 59 -11.31 -8.23 9.32
CA TYR A 59 -12.50 -7.42 9.07
C TYR A 59 -12.65 -7.19 7.57
N PHE A 60 -13.68 -7.81 6.97
CA PHE A 60 -14.03 -7.60 5.58
C PHE A 60 -15.03 -6.45 5.46
N CYS A 61 -14.68 -5.44 4.67
CA CYS A 61 -15.54 -4.29 4.43
C CYS A 61 -15.68 -3.98 2.94
N HIS A 62 -16.86 -3.45 2.62
CA HIS A 62 -17.21 -2.86 1.33
C HIS A 62 -17.38 -1.36 1.53
N GLN A 63 -16.72 -0.57 0.70
CA GLN A 63 -16.75 0.89 0.77
C GLN A 63 -16.82 1.50 -0.61
N ASN A 64 -17.69 2.50 -0.75
CA ASN A 64 -17.68 3.41 -1.88
C ASN A 64 -16.99 4.70 -1.48
N HIS A 65 -16.13 5.20 -2.36
CA HIS A 65 -15.45 6.48 -2.22
C HIS A 65 -15.26 7.10 -3.61
N ASN A 66 -15.04 8.41 -3.72
CA ASN A 66 -14.54 8.97 -4.97
C ASN A 66 -13.01 8.84 -5.05
N ALA A 67 -12.43 9.13 -6.22
CA ALA A 67 -10.99 9.04 -6.44
C ALA A 67 -10.15 9.97 -5.54
N TYR A 68 -10.77 10.93 -4.87
CA TYR A 68 -10.11 11.93 -4.03
C TYR A 68 -10.19 11.60 -2.53
N LEU A 69 -10.92 10.56 -2.14
CA LEU A 69 -11.18 10.19 -0.74
C LEU A 69 -11.77 11.35 0.09
N LEU A 70 -12.65 12.13 -0.53
CA LEU A 70 -13.35 13.27 0.08
C LEU A 70 -14.85 13.00 0.15
N ASP A 71 -15.56 13.76 0.98
CA ASP A 71 -17.02 13.79 0.92
C ASP A 71 -17.50 14.26 -0.49
N PRO A 72 -18.68 13.82 -0.93
CA PRO A 72 -19.31 14.32 -2.14
C PRO A 72 -19.46 15.84 -2.11
N ASP A 73 -19.12 16.48 -3.22
CA ASP A 73 -19.21 17.94 -3.38
C ASP A 73 -20.58 18.31 -3.98
N PRO A 74 -21.43 19.09 -3.26
CA PRO A 74 -22.77 19.41 -3.73
C PRO A 74 -22.79 20.28 -5.00
N ASP A 75 -21.68 20.91 -5.38
CA ASP A 75 -21.58 21.71 -6.60
C ASP A 75 -21.46 20.83 -7.86
N TYR A 76 -21.27 19.52 -7.72
CA TYR A 76 -21.12 18.57 -8.83
C TYR A 76 -22.17 17.45 -8.78
N PRO A 77 -22.67 16.98 -9.94
CA PRO A 77 -23.54 15.81 -10.01
C PRO A 77 -22.77 14.52 -9.67
N ALA A 78 -23.49 13.43 -9.38
CA ALA A 78 -22.89 12.15 -8.98
C ALA A 78 -21.99 11.53 -10.07
N GLU A 79 -22.27 11.79 -11.34
CA GLU A 79 -21.51 11.26 -12.48
C GLU A 79 -20.23 12.05 -12.77
N HIS A 80 -20.07 13.22 -12.16
CA HIS A 80 -18.84 14.00 -12.29
C HIS A 80 -17.71 13.33 -11.54
N ILE A 81 -16.49 13.34 -12.09
CA ILE A 81 -15.34 12.61 -11.53
C ILE A 81 -15.01 12.94 -10.07
N ARG A 82 -15.34 14.16 -9.63
CA ARG A 82 -15.21 14.61 -8.23
C ARG A 82 -16.05 13.77 -7.26
N ASN A 83 -17.19 13.26 -7.72
CA ASN A 83 -18.18 12.52 -6.92
C ASN A 83 -18.37 11.07 -7.38
N LEU A 84 -17.85 10.71 -8.56
CA LEU A 84 -17.99 9.38 -9.14
C LEU A 84 -17.46 8.31 -8.20
N GLU A 85 -18.36 7.44 -7.74
CA GLU A 85 -18.02 6.36 -6.82
C GLU A 85 -17.09 5.35 -7.45
N GLN A 86 -16.15 4.88 -6.63
CA GLN A 86 -15.22 3.80 -6.85
C GLN A 86 -15.46 2.79 -5.74
N VAL A 87 -15.52 1.52 -6.12
CA VAL A 87 -15.78 0.42 -5.20
C VAL A 87 -14.45 -0.09 -4.66
N SER A 88 -14.39 -0.29 -3.35
CA SER A 88 -13.27 -0.91 -2.66
C SER A 88 -13.76 -1.95 -1.68
N ASP A 89 -13.20 -3.15 -1.80
CA ASP A 89 -13.56 -4.34 -1.06
C ASP A 89 -12.29 -5.05 -0.63
N LYS A 90 -12.11 -5.26 0.67
CA LYS A 90 -10.97 -6.03 1.18
C LYS A 90 -11.19 -6.53 2.60
N GLY A 91 -10.45 -7.58 2.95
CA GLY A 91 -10.21 -7.98 4.34
C GLY A 91 -9.01 -7.25 4.92
N CYS A 92 -9.06 -6.89 6.20
CA CYS A 92 -7.94 -6.27 6.90
C CYS A 92 -7.71 -6.94 8.27
N ILE A 93 -6.46 -7.33 8.52
CA ILE A 93 -5.94 -7.66 9.86
C ILE A 93 -5.15 -6.46 10.36
N THR A 94 -5.42 -6.04 11.58
CA THR A 94 -4.76 -4.89 12.20
C THR A 94 -3.51 -5.28 12.96
N HIS A 95 -2.69 -4.29 13.29
CA HIS A 95 -1.38 -4.50 13.89
C HIS A 95 -1.43 -5.33 15.18
N ASP A 96 -2.36 -5.05 16.08
CA ASP A 96 -2.55 -5.80 17.33
C ASP A 96 -3.00 -7.28 17.13
N GLN A 97 -3.53 -7.63 15.95
CA GLN A 97 -3.86 -9.00 15.58
C GLN A 97 -2.68 -9.74 14.90
N VAL A 98 -1.63 -9.02 14.50
CA VAL A 98 -0.39 -9.64 13.99
C VAL A 98 0.35 -10.29 15.15
N PRO A 99 0.76 -11.57 15.06
CA PRO A 99 1.43 -12.27 16.16
C PRO A 99 2.65 -11.51 16.69
N GLU A 100 2.88 -11.52 18.01
CA GLU A 100 4.00 -10.79 18.64
C GLU A 100 5.37 -11.22 18.11
N ASN A 101 5.52 -12.50 17.76
CA ASN A 101 6.73 -13.09 17.21
C ASN A 101 6.82 -13.03 15.67
N SER A 102 5.87 -12.35 15.00
CA SER A 102 5.84 -12.24 13.54
C SER A 102 7.10 -11.57 12.99
N LEU A 103 7.57 -12.08 11.84
CA LEU A 103 8.67 -11.45 11.11
C LEU A 103 8.28 -10.07 10.55
N LEU A 104 6.98 -9.79 10.36
CA LEU A 104 6.50 -8.46 9.96
C LEU A 104 6.82 -7.40 11.01
N ARG A 105 6.64 -7.74 12.31
CA ARG A 105 7.01 -6.85 13.43
C ARG A 105 8.51 -6.63 13.46
N THR A 106 9.28 -7.71 13.27
CA THR A 106 10.74 -7.64 13.20
C THR A 106 11.22 -6.67 12.10
N ILE A 107 10.65 -6.73 10.89
CA ILE A 107 10.97 -5.82 9.79
C ILE A 107 10.56 -4.38 10.13
N TYR A 108 9.34 -4.18 10.64
CA TYR A 108 8.79 -2.87 10.94
C TYR A 108 9.61 -2.10 11.99
N GLU A 109 10.10 -2.81 12.99
CA GLU A 109 10.88 -2.24 14.09
C GLU A 109 12.36 -2.08 13.77
N TRP A 110 12.85 -2.70 12.70
CA TRP A 110 14.26 -2.70 12.32
C TRP A 110 14.77 -1.27 11.99
N PRO A 111 15.73 -0.73 12.78
CA PRO A 111 16.22 0.62 12.57
C PRO A 111 16.82 0.89 11.18
N ASP A 112 17.60 -0.04 10.62
CA ASP A 112 18.23 0.19 9.31
C ASP A 112 17.22 0.19 8.17
N PHE A 113 16.13 -0.58 8.30
CA PHE A 113 15.03 -0.50 7.36
C PHE A 113 14.39 0.89 7.36
N ARG A 114 14.14 1.47 8.55
CA ARG A 114 13.63 2.85 8.64
C ARG A 114 14.63 3.89 8.11
N ILE A 115 15.93 3.70 8.32
CA ILE A 115 16.98 4.58 7.76
C ILE A 115 16.97 4.49 6.22
N PHE A 116 16.90 3.29 5.67
CA PHE A 116 16.75 3.06 4.24
C PHE A 116 15.53 3.78 3.66
N LEU A 117 14.35 3.57 4.27
CA LEU A 117 13.11 4.25 3.86
C LEU A 117 13.27 5.77 3.89
N LYS A 118 13.81 6.33 4.97
CA LYS A 118 14.05 7.77 5.11
C LYS A 118 14.90 8.31 3.96
N GLN A 119 15.99 7.61 3.63
CA GLN A 119 16.92 8.06 2.59
C GLN A 119 16.33 7.93 1.18
N VAL A 120 15.61 6.84 0.89
CA VAL A 120 15.00 6.62 -0.43
C VAL A 120 13.81 7.56 -0.66
N LEU A 121 12.92 7.69 0.32
CA LEU A 121 11.72 8.51 0.24
C LEU A 121 12.05 10.01 0.27
N GLY A 122 13.10 10.40 1.00
CA GLY A 122 13.46 11.79 1.25
C GLY A 122 12.61 12.45 2.33
N GLU A 123 11.97 11.65 3.17
CA GLU A 123 11.00 12.06 4.18
C GLU A 123 11.45 11.62 5.57
N LEU A 124 10.96 12.28 6.63
CA LEU A 124 11.06 11.70 7.97
C LEU A 124 10.15 10.47 8.06
N ILE A 125 10.58 9.46 8.83
CA ILE A 125 9.89 8.17 8.94
C ILE A 125 9.70 7.84 10.41
N PHE A 126 8.47 7.97 10.88
CA PHE A 126 8.03 7.64 12.23
C PHE A 126 7.03 6.48 12.20
N PRO A 127 7.13 5.52 13.12
CA PRO A 127 6.06 4.56 13.36
C PRO A 127 4.75 5.26 13.70
N TYR A 128 3.62 4.64 13.38
CA TYR A 128 2.32 5.13 13.86
C TYR A 128 2.25 4.98 15.39
N ALA A 129 1.63 5.97 16.05
CA ALA A 129 1.29 5.84 17.47
C ALA A 129 0.02 5.01 17.69
N ASP A 130 -0.72 4.75 16.60
CA ASP A 130 -1.93 3.95 16.61
C ASP A 130 -1.65 2.45 16.74
N THR A 131 -2.43 1.80 17.61
CA THR A 131 -2.27 0.38 17.95
C THR A 131 -2.77 -0.55 16.84
N LEU A 132 -3.57 -0.07 15.89
CA LEU A 132 -4.20 -0.88 14.85
C LEU A 132 -3.52 -0.69 13.49
N SER A 133 -2.97 0.48 13.20
CA SER A 133 -2.57 0.83 11.83
C SER A 133 -1.14 0.47 11.45
N SER A 134 -0.22 0.25 12.39
CA SER A 134 1.22 0.15 12.07
C SER A 134 1.56 -0.93 11.03
N ILE A 135 0.96 -2.12 11.14
CA ILE A 135 1.09 -3.22 10.18
C ILE A 135 -0.33 -3.69 9.85
N ASN A 136 -0.70 -3.71 8.57
CA ASN A 136 -1.98 -4.25 8.14
C ASN A 136 -1.81 -5.34 7.08
N ILE A 137 -2.38 -6.52 7.30
CA ILE A 137 -2.44 -7.59 6.29
C ILE A 137 -3.77 -7.45 5.55
N ASN A 138 -3.70 -7.15 4.26
CA ASN A 138 -4.87 -6.94 3.41
C ASN A 138 -5.11 -8.16 2.53
N TYR A 139 -6.36 -8.62 2.49
CA TYR A 139 -6.81 -9.74 1.67
C TYR A 139 -7.72 -9.21 0.57
N TYR A 140 -7.42 -9.54 -0.67
CA TYR A 140 -8.30 -9.36 -1.81
C TYR A 140 -8.63 -10.74 -2.37
N GLU A 141 -9.81 -11.22 -2.00
CA GLU A 141 -10.42 -12.46 -2.51
C GLU A 141 -10.97 -12.26 -3.92
N GLN A 142 -11.42 -13.34 -4.56
CA GLN A 142 -12.07 -13.26 -5.87
C GLN A 142 -13.19 -12.21 -5.90
N GLY A 143 -13.13 -11.32 -6.89
CA GLY A 143 -14.04 -10.18 -7.08
C GLY A 143 -13.67 -8.92 -6.27
N GLN A 144 -12.83 -9.03 -5.24
CA GLN A 144 -12.42 -7.90 -4.41
C GLN A 144 -11.37 -7.03 -5.11
N GLN A 145 -11.38 -5.73 -4.79
CA GLN A 145 -10.58 -4.71 -5.46
C GLN A 145 -10.31 -3.52 -4.56
N LEU A 146 -9.39 -2.65 -4.98
CA LEU A 146 -9.24 -1.31 -4.42
C LEU A 146 -9.45 -0.33 -5.56
N GLY A 147 -10.55 0.42 -5.53
CA GLY A 147 -10.95 1.34 -6.59
C GLY A 147 -9.92 2.44 -6.86
N TRP A 148 -10.11 3.18 -7.96
CA TRP A 148 -9.20 4.28 -8.31
C TRP A 148 -9.16 5.34 -7.21
N HIS A 149 -7.97 5.71 -6.76
CA HIS A 149 -7.80 6.76 -5.77
C HIS A 149 -6.42 7.43 -5.85
N PHE A 150 -6.31 8.56 -5.17
CA PHE A 150 -5.05 9.15 -4.74
C PHE A 150 -4.86 8.93 -3.24
N ASP A 151 -3.62 8.77 -2.80
CA ASP A 151 -3.31 8.68 -1.38
C ASP A 151 -3.38 10.06 -0.70
N ASN A 152 -3.78 10.07 0.56
CA ASN A 152 -3.54 11.22 1.45
C ASN A 152 -2.08 11.26 1.94
N ALA A 153 -1.50 10.07 2.18
CA ALA A 153 -0.09 9.93 2.56
C ALA A 153 0.85 10.31 1.40
N SER A 154 2.05 10.78 1.73
CA SER A 154 3.07 11.10 0.72
C SER A 154 3.65 9.86 0.05
N PHE A 155 3.60 8.72 0.73
CA PHE A 155 4.10 7.45 0.24
C PHE A 155 3.34 6.26 0.86
N ALA A 156 3.45 5.10 0.21
CA ALA A 156 3.06 3.80 0.73
C ALA A 156 4.27 2.85 0.72
N VAL A 157 4.37 2.00 1.75
CA VAL A 157 5.36 0.92 1.86
C VAL A 157 4.59 -0.39 1.99
N THR A 158 4.75 -1.28 1.02
CA THR A 158 3.98 -2.53 0.97
C THR A 158 4.86 -3.73 0.70
N LEU A 159 4.48 -4.88 1.26
CA LEU A 159 5.11 -6.18 1.03
C LEU A 159 4.07 -7.14 0.44
N MET A 160 4.34 -7.68 -0.74
CA MET A 160 3.51 -8.72 -1.33
C MET A 160 3.83 -10.05 -0.65
N LEU A 161 2.87 -10.63 0.07
CA LEU A 161 3.04 -11.98 0.63
C LEU A 161 2.58 -13.03 -0.36
N GLN A 162 1.47 -12.79 -1.05
CA GLN A 162 0.90 -13.71 -2.04
C GLN A 162 0.29 -12.91 -3.19
N SER A 163 0.89 -13.02 -4.36
CA SER A 163 0.35 -12.53 -5.61
C SER A 163 -0.86 -13.37 -6.04
N PRO A 164 -1.87 -12.76 -6.70
CA PRO A 164 -2.99 -13.51 -7.26
C PRO A 164 -2.55 -14.28 -8.51
N GLY A 165 -3.27 -15.35 -8.84
CA GLY A 165 -3.05 -16.09 -10.09
C GLY A 165 -3.52 -15.34 -11.33
N GLN A 166 -4.56 -14.49 -11.20
CA GLN A 166 -5.09 -13.64 -12.25
C GLN A 166 -5.89 -12.47 -11.65
N GLY A 167 -5.87 -11.29 -12.29
CA GLY A 167 -6.51 -10.10 -11.73
C GLY A 167 -5.66 -9.51 -10.60
N GLY A 168 -6.22 -8.56 -9.85
CA GLY A 168 -5.50 -7.98 -8.70
C GLY A 168 -4.27 -7.17 -9.08
N GLU A 169 -4.13 -6.79 -10.35
CA GLU A 169 -3.01 -6.00 -10.83
C GLU A 169 -3.02 -4.62 -10.17
N PHE A 170 -1.84 -4.16 -9.73
CA PHE A 170 -1.68 -2.78 -9.32
C PHE A 170 -1.54 -1.91 -10.55
N GLU A 171 -2.56 -1.11 -10.83
CA GLU A 171 -2.59 -0.21 -11.98
C GLU A 171 -2.40 1.22 -11.50
N TYR A 172 -1.59 1.99 -12.22
CA TYR A 172 -1.31 3.37 -11.84
C TYR A 172 -0.95 4.26 -13.02
N ARG A 173 -1.08 5.57 -12.79
CA ARG A 173 -0.52 6.61 -13.63
C ARG A 173 0.13 7.65 -12.74
N GLU A 174 1.44 7.80 -12.87
CA GLU A 174 2.17 8.78 -12.07
C GLU A 174 1.90 10.22 -12.51
N LYS A 175 2.02 11.16 -11.58
CA LYS A 175 1.97 12.62 -11.84
C LYS A 175 0.70 13.08 -12.57
N VAL A 176 -0.45 12.48 -12.24
CA VAL A 176 -1.76 12.88 -12.78
C VAL A 176 -2.16 14.26 -12.25
N ARG A 177 -1.82 14.57 -11.00
CA ARG A 177 -2.15 15.85 -10.36
C ARG A 177 -0.97 16.49 -9.66
N ASN A 178 -1.14 17.76 -9.27
CA ASN A 178 -0.23 18.48 -8.38
C ASN A 178 -1.02 19.03 -7.19
N SER A 179 -1.19 18.19 -6.18
CA SER A 179 -1.96 18.52 -4.97
C SER A 179 -1.40 19.72 -4.22
N GLU A 180 -0.08 19.91 -4.25
CA GLU A 180 0.63 21.00 -3.60
C GLU A 180 0.29 22.37 -4.22
N LYS A 181 -0.16 22.39 -5.49
CA LYS A 181 -0.66 23.57 -6.19
C LYS A 181 -2.18 23.68 -6.21
N GLY A 182 -2.89 22.80 -5.51
CA GLY A 182 -4.36 22.75 -5.50
C GLY A 182 -4.97 22.20 -6.78
N ASP A 183 -4.18 21.56 -7.66
CA ASP A 183 -4.69 20.98 -8.89
C ASP A 183 -5.31 19.60 -8.62
N SER A 184 -6.61 19.47 -8.87
CA SER A 184 -7.35 18.21 -8.72
C SER A 184 -7.32 17.33 -9.97
N ALA A 185 -6.87 17.86 -11.11
CA ALA A 185 -6.73 17.14 -12.38
C ALA A 185 -7.96 16.30 -12.80
N PHE A 186 -9.16 16.88 -12.73
CA PHE A 186 -10.42 16.19 -13.04
C PHE A 186 -10.41 15.57 -14.45
N ALA A 187 -9.93 16.29 -15.46
CA ALA A 187 -9.94 15.81 -16.84
C ALA A 187 -9.09 14.55 -17.05
N ASP A 188 -7.84 14.54 -16.54
CA ASP A 188 -6.95 13.40 -16.67
C ASP A 188 -7.41 12.22 -15.80
N THR A 189 -7.92 12.50 -14.60
CA THR A 189 -8.50 11.48 -13.72
C THR A 189 -9.68 10.79 -14.41
N GLU A 190 -10.60 11.57 -14.98
CA GLU A 190 -11.73 11.05 -15.73
C GLU A 190 -11.26 10.23 -16.93
N ALA A 191 -10.26 10.72 -17.66
CA ALA A 191 -9.77 10.03 -18.83
C ALA A 191 -9.12 8.68 -18.49
N VAL A 192 -8.45 8.54 -17.35
CA VAL A 192 -7.95 7.24 -16.87
C VAL A 192 -9.10 6.32 -16.47
N ILE A 193 -10.01 6.80 -15.61
CA ILE A 193 -11.11 5.98 -15.07
C ILE A 193 -12.06 5.52 -16.19
N LYS A 194 -12.31 6.36 -17.20
CA LYS A 194 -13.13 6.03 -18.38
C LYS A 194 -12.34 5.33 -19.50
N GLY A 195 -11.07 4.97 -19.27
CA GLY A 195 -10.24 4.19 -20.20
C GLY A 195 -9.75 4.92 -21.46
N LYS A 196 -9.91 6.25 -21.52
CA LYS A 196 -9.38 7.10 -22.61
C LYS A 196 -7.86 7.24 -22.52
N LEU A 197 -7.32 7.27 -21.30
CA LEU A 197 -5.88 7.24 -21.02
C LEU A 197 -5.51 5.93 -20.33
N LYS A 198 -4.59 5.17 -20.92
CA LYS A 198 -4.19 3.89 -20.35
C LYS A 198 -3.30 4.07 -19.10
N PRO A 199 -3.56 3.31 -18.02
CA PRO A 199 -2.63 3.21 -16.91
C PRO A 199 -1.47 2.26 -17.25
N LYS A 200 -0.45 2.26 -16.38
CA LYS A 200 0.61 1.26 -16.33
C LYS A 200 0.23 0.20 -15.31
N THR A 201 0.80 -0.99 -15.46
CA THR A 201 0.72 -2.05 -14.47
C THR A 201 2.06 -2.18 -13.76
N LEU A 202 2.05 -2.27 -12.44
CA LEU A 202 3.22 -2.55 -11.63
C LEU A 202 3.23 -4.05 -11.30
N ALA A 203 4.14 -4.79 -11.94
CA ALA A 203 4.38 -6.19 -11.60
C ALA A 203 5.08 -6.27 -10.23
N MET A 204 4.62 -7.19 -9.39
CA MET A 204 5.21 -7.49 -8.09
C MET A 204 4.97 -8.96 -7.76
N GLY A 205 6.04 -9.71 -7.53
CA GLY A 205 5.97 -11.11 -7.11
C GLY A 205 5.86 -11.29 -5.60
N ASP A 206 5.74 -12.53 -5.17
CA ASP A 206 5.79 -12.87 -3.75
C ASP A 206 7.11 -12.43 -3.12
N GLY A 207 7.05 -11.86 -1.92
CA GLY A 207 8.19 -11.31 -1.21
C GLY A 207 8.69 -9.95 -1.73
N ALA A 208 8.04 -9.34 -2.72
CA ALA A 208 8.45 -8.03 -3.22
C ALA A 208 8.11 -6.91 -2.24
N LEU A 209 9.06 -5.99 -2.01
CA LEU A 209 8.82 -4.72 -1.34
C LEU A 209 8.55 -3.63 -2.38
N VAL A 210 7.49 -2.86 -2.17
CA VAL A 210 7.11 -1.75 -3.06
C VAL A 210 7.04 -0.45 -2.28
N LEU A 211 7.74 0.57 -2.78
CA LEU A 211 7.58 1.96 -2.36
C LEU A 211 6.83 2.72 -3.46
N PHE A 212 5.77 3.43 -3.09
CA PHE A 212 4.91 4.11 -4.06
C PHE A 212 4.54 5.52 -3.60
N ARG A 213 4.49 6.49 -4.52
CA ARG A 213 4.03 7.87 -4.26
C ARG A 213 2.63 8.08 -4.81
N GLY A 214 1.61 7.74 -4.01
CA GLY A 214 0.20 7.80 -4.43
C GLY A 214 -0.46 9.17 -4.34
N ARG A 215 0.11 10.15 -3.63
CA ARG A 215 -0.53 11.47 -3.46
C ARG A 215 -0.86 12.16 -4.77
N ASN A 216 0.05 12.07 -5.74
CA ASN A 216 -0.06 12.70 -7.06
C ASN A 216 -0.21 11.66 -8.20
N SER A 217 -0.35 10.38 -7.85
CA SER A 217 -0.45 9.27 -8.80
C SER A 217 -1.78 8.56 -8.62
N LEU A 218 -2.60 8.57 -9.67
CA LEU A 218 -3.87 7.86 -9.63
C LEU A 218 -3.58 6.36 -9.74
N HIS A 219 -4.13 5.56 -8.83
CA HIS A 219 -3.84 4.14 -8.79
C HIS A 219 -5.01 3.30 -8.26
N ARG A 220 -4.97 2.01 -8.53
CA ARG A 220 -5.97 1.02 -8.09
C ARG A 220 -5.35 -0.37 -7.96
N VAL A 221 -6.08 -1.27 -7.32
CA VAL A 221 -5.91 -2.72 -7.47
C VAL A 221 -7.11 -3.22 -8.25
N ALA A 222 -6.88 -3.77 -9.45
CA ALA A 222 -7.95 -4.34 -10.27
C ALA A 222 -8.65 -5.52 -9.54
N PRO A 223 -9.89 -5.88 -9.90
CA PRO A 223 -10.56 -7.04 -9.32
C PRO A 223 -9.71 -8.31 -9.44
N VAL A 224 -9.58 -9.05 -8.33
CA VAL A 224 -8.96 -10.37 -8.34
C VAL A 224 -9.90 -11.35 -9.06
N VAL A 225 -9.37 -12.13 -10.00
CA VAL A 225 -10.15 -13.08 -10.80
C VAL A 225 -9.90 -14.52 -10.35
N SER A 226 -8.67 -14.82 -9.91
CA SER A 226 -8.31 -16.14 -9.41
C SER A 226 -8.95 -16.47 -8.06
N ASP A 227 -9.08 -17.76 -7.78
CA ASP A 227 -9.45 -18.27 -6.46
C ASP A 227 -8.33 -18.05 -5.42
N GLN A 228 -7.09 -17.91 -5.88
CA GLN A 228 -5.96 -17.50 -5.04
C GLN A 228 -6.07 -16.01 -4.71
N ALA A 229 -6.24 -15.71 -3.43
CA ALA A 229 -6.31 -14.35 -2.91
C ALA A 229 -5.00 -13.59 -3.14
N ARG A 230 -5.10 -12.29 -3.33
CA ARG A 230 -3.95 -11.36 -3.23
C ARG A 230 -3.79 -10.94 -1.77
N ILE A 231 -2.66 -11.27 -1.16
CA ILE A 231 -2.34 -10.94 0.23
C ILE A 231 -1.18 -9.94 0.26
N LEU A 232 -1.46 -8.73 0.74
CA LEU A 232 -0.53 -7.61 0.77
C LEU A 232 -0.44 -7.00 2.16
N VAL A 233 0.78 -6.85 2.67
CA VAL A 233 1.03 -6.11 3.91
C VAL A 233 1.29 -4.65 3.59
N THR A 234 0.63 -3.75 4.31
CA THR A 234 0.99 -2.33 4.37
C THR A 234 1.77 -2.07 5.65
N LEU A 235 2.98 -1.53 5.52
CA LEU A 235 3.81 -1.07 6.63
C LEU A 235 3.63 0.45 6.75
N ASN A 236 2.79 0.88 7.67
CA ASN A 236 2.38 2.28 7.75
C ASN A 236 3.38 3.10 8.57
N PHE A 237 3.89 4.16 7.96
CA PHE A 237 4.76 5.15 8.61
C PHE A 237 4.23 6.56 8.36
N ASN A 238 4.62 7.50 9.21
CA ASN A 238 4.23 8.89 9.13
C ASN A 238 5.45 9.82 9.03
N THR A 239 5.24 11.01 8.47
CA THR A 239 6.26 12.06 8.40
C THR A 239 6.36 12.88 9.69
N GLU A 240 5.39 12.71 10.60
CA GLU A 240 5.37 13.34 11.91
C GLU A 240 5.24 12.30 13.03
N PRO A 241 5.88 12.51 14.19
CA PRO A 241 5.75 11.61 15.33
C PRO A 241 4.37 11.74 15.99
N GLY A 242 3.89 10.66 16.62
CA GLY A 242 2.69 10.71 17.46
C GLY A 242 1.36 10.72 16.69
N ILE A 243 1.39 10.54 15.37
CA ILE A 243 0.17 10.54 14.56
C ILE A 243 -0.61 9.23 14.75
N MET A 244 -1.92 9.39 14.93
CA MET A 244 -2.91 8.31 14.94
C MET A 244 -3.91 8.50 13.81
N LEU A 245 -4.55 7.42 13.38
CA LEU A 245 -5.69 7.51 12.47
C LEU A 245 -6.90 8.10 13.21
N SER A 246 -7.72 8.88 12.49
CA SER A 246 -9.00 9.35 13.04
C SER A 246 -9.90 8.17 13.41
N GLU A 247 -10.81 8.36 14.37
CA GLU A 247 -11.79 7.33 14.74
C GLU A 247 -12.63 6.89 13.53
N LEU A 248 -13.01 7.83 12.67
CA LEU A 248 -13.73 7.55 11.42
C LEU A 248 -12.92 6.62 10.51
N ALA A 249 -11.63 6.92 10.30
CA ALA A 249 -10.78 6.07 9.47
C ALA A 249 -10.60 4.66 10.07
N ARG A 250 -10.45 4.55 11.40
CA ARG A 250 -10.34 3.26 12.09
C ARG A 250 -11.62 2.44 12.00
N MET A 251 -12.78 3.03 12.25
CA MET A 251 -14.06 2.34 12.07
C MET A 251 -14.28 1.91 10.63
N ALA A 252 -13.92 2.76 9.67
CA ALA A 252 -14.02 2.43 8.25
C ALA A 252 -13.13 1.24 7.90
N PHE A 253 -11.82 1.32 8.15
CA PHE A 253 -10.86 0.32 7.68
C PHE A 253 -10.76 -0.92 8.54
N PHE A 254 -11.04 -0.81 9.84
CA PHE A 254 -10.79 -1.86 10.83
C PHE A 254 -12.06 -2.33 11.55
N GLY A 255 -13.18 -1.59 11.43
CA GLY A 255 -14.43 -1.94 12.11
C GLY A 255 -14.42 -1.73 13.63
N ARG A 256 -13.32 -1.20 14.18
CA ARG A 256 -13.10 -0.99 15.62
C ARG A 256 -12.09 0.11 15.90
N LEU A 257 -12.03 0.55 17.16
CA LEU A 257 -11.15 1.64 17.64
C LEU A 257 -9.99 1.17 18.52
N ALA A 258 -10.09 -0.04 19.07
CA ALA A 258 -9.11 -0.67 19.95
C ALA A 258 -9.20 -2.19 19.81
#